data_AF-A0A223ZD62-F1
#
_entry.id   AF-A0A223ZD62-F1
#
_cell.length_a   1.000
_cell.length_b   1.000
_cell.length_c   1.000
_cell.angle_alpha   90.00
_cell.angle_beta   90.00
_cell.angle_gamma   90.00
#
_symmetry.space_group_name_H-M   'P 1'
#
loop_
_entity.id
_entity.type
_entity.pdbx_description
1 polymer ?
#
loop_
_entity_poly.entity_id
_entity_poly.type
_entity_poly.pdbx_seq_one_letter_code
_entity_poly.pdbx_strand_id
1 'polypeptide(L)'
;DVQPGIDIIIGPGTEVIAGEGKILTAGGIDSHIHFICPQQVDDAIASGVTTLVGGGTGPATGTAATTCTPGPWHLARMLQAAEGLPVNIAFAGKGNASQPQALEEMVRAGAS
;
A
#
# COMPACT_ATOMS: atom_id res chain seq x y z
N ASP A 1 23.00 30.94 8.19
CA ASP A 1 23.69 32.25 8.14
C ASP A 1 25.21 32.16 8.14
N VAL A 2 25.80 31.32 9.00
CA VAL A 2 27.26 31.28 9.24
C VAL A 2 27.99 30.05 8.65
N GLN A 3 27.26 29.03 8.20
CA GLN A 3 27.83 27.81 7.63
C GLN A 3 27.84 27.88 6.08
N PRO A 4 28.93 27.48 5.41
CA PRO A 4 29.00 27.46 3.95
C PRO A 4 28.28 26.23 3.35
N GLY A 5 27.78 26.36 2.11
CA GLY A 5 27.30 25.22 1.31
C GLY A 5 26.03 24.53 1.81
N ILE A 6 25.10 25.27 2.43
CA ILE A 6 23.88 24.72 3.01
C ILE A 6 22.72 24.80 1.99
N ASP A 7 22.19 23.63 1.61
CA ASP A 7 20.99 23.49 0.77
C ASP A 7 19.76 22.98 1.55
N ILE A 8 19.96 22.46 2.77
CA ILE A 8 18.89 22.02 3.68
C ILE A 8 18.90 22.94 4.90
N ILE A 9 17.94 23.86 4.95
CA ILE A 9 17.86 24.89 6.00
C ILE A 9 17.12 24.35 7.21
N ILE A 10 17.71 24.47 8.40
CA ILE A 10 17.09 24.18 9.69
C ILE A 10 16.65 25.50 10.33
N GLY A 11 15.37 25.62 10.64
CA GLY A 11 14.79 26.81 11.26
C GLY A 11 13.74 26.49 12.32
N PRO A 12 13.00 27.50 12.82
CA PRO A 12 12.03 27.32 13.91
C PRO A 12 10.88 26.35 13.61
N GLY A 13 10.63 26.04 12.34
CA GLY A 13 9.60 25.08 11.91
C GLY A 13 10.15 23.70 11.50
N THR A 14 11.43 23.42 11.76
CA THR A 14 12.08 22.17 11.37
C THR A 14 12.14 21.20 12.55
N GLU A 15 11.51 20.04 12.39
CA GLU A 15 11.69 18.89 13.32
C GLU A 15 12.99 18.14 13.00
N VAL A 16 13.58 17.47 14.00
CA VAL A 16 14.84 16.76 13.89
C VAL A 16 14.70 15.33 14.42
N ILE A 17 15.09 14.35 13.59
CA ILE A 17 15.24 12.95 13.99
C ILE A 17 16.74 12.62 14.00
N ALA A 18 17.24 12.15 15.15
CA ALA A 18 18.64 11.78 15.35
C ALA A 18 18.98 10.46 14.65
N GLY A 19 19.85 10.50 13.64
CA GLY A 19 20.25 9.35 12.81
C GLY A 19 21.65 8.81 13.09
N GLU A 20 22.40 9.41 14.01
CA GLU A 20 23.79 9.03 14.27
C GLU A 20 23.92 7.57 14.74
N GLY A 21 24.84 6.85 14.09
CA GLY A 21 25.05 5.41 14.32
C GLY A 21 23.88 4.51 13.93
N LYS A 22 22.92 5.00 13.11
CA LYS A 22 21.81 4.20 12.57
C LYS A 22 21.99 3.98 11.07
N ILE A 23 21.39 2.91 10.57
CA ILE A 23 21.20 2.69 9.14
C ILE A 23 19.77 3.12 8.82
N LEU A 24 19.63 3.97 7.79
CA LEU A 24 18.34 4.36 7.26
C LEU A 24 18.16 3.72 5.89
N THR A 25 17.01 3.11 5.65
CA THR A 25 16.61 2.54 4.36
C THR A 25 15.31 3.18 3.91
N ALA A 26 14.98 3.02 2.63
CA ALA A 26 13.60 3.20 2.21
C ALA A 26 12.69 2.18 2.93
N GLY A 27 11.40 2.48 3.00
CA GLY A 27 10.41 1.51 3.43
C GLY A 27 10.28 0.38 2.40
N GLY A 28 10.03 -0.83 2.89
CA GLY A 28 9.81 -2.00 2.04
C GLY A 28 8.54 -1.89 1.21
N ILE A 29 8.54 -2.57 0.06
CA ILE A 29 7.38 -2.72 -0.81
C ILE A 29 7.11 -4.21 -0.95
N ASP A 30 5.97 -4.68 -0.42
CA ASP A 30 5.49 -6.03 -0.68
C ASP A 30 4.46 -5.98 -1.80
N SER A 31 4.70 -6.77 -2.85
CA SER A 31 3.86 -6.79 -4.05
C SER A 31 3.07 -8.08 -4.25
N HIS A 32 2.99 -8.92 -3.22
CA HIS A 32 2.21 -10.16 -3.24
C HIS A 32 1.31 -10.29 -2.00
N ILE A 33 0.54 -9.23 -1.72
CA ILE A 33 -0.34 -9.23 -0.55
C ILE A 33 -1.70 -9.88 -0.86
N HIS A 34 -2.05 -10.88 -0.09
CA HIS A 34 -3.43 -11.32 0.03
C HIS A 34 -4.08 -10.53 1.16
N PHE A 35 -5.05 -9.66 0.86
CA PHE A 35 -5.75 -8.86 1.87
C PHE A 35 -6.81 -9.69 2.60
N ILE A 36 -6.35 -10.67 3.38
CA ILE A 36 -7.17 -11.61 4.14
C ILE A 36 -7.73 -10.94 5.39
N CYS A 37 -6.91 -10.12 6.06
CA CYS A 37 -7.33 -9.41 7.26
C CYS A 37 -6.52 -8.11 7.46
N PRO A 38 -7.09 -7.09 8.13
CA PRO A 38 -6.41 -5.80 8.33
C PRO A 38 -5.19 -5.89 9.25
N GLN A 39 -5.09 -6.92 10.11
CA GLN A 39 -3.97 -7.10 11.04
C GLN A 39 -2.62 -7.24 10.33
N GLN A 40 -2.61 -7.68 9.07
CA GLN A 40 -1.40 -7.78 8.25
C GLN A 40 -0.69 -6.42 8.09
N VAL A 41 -1.40 -5.30 8.22
CA VAL A 41 -0.82 -3.95 8.13
C VAL A 41 0.09 -3.66 9.31
N ASP A 42 -0.30 -4.08 10.51
CA ASP A 42 0.51 -3.89 11.72
C ASP A 42 1.82 -4.67 11.61
N ASP A 43 1.75 -5.93 11.16
CA ASP A 43 2.91 -6.78 10.92
C ASP A 43 3.82 -6.20 9.82
N ALA A 44 3.24 -5.70 8.73
CA ALA A 44 3.97 -5.08 7.63
C ALA A 44 4.78 -3.87 8.12
N ILE A 45 4.15 -2.91 8.80
CA ILE A 45 4.84 -1.73 9.32
C ILE A 45 5.91 -2.12 10.34
N ALA A 46 5.61 -3.04 11.26
CA ALA A 46 6.56 -3.49 12.26
C ALA A 46 7.81 -4.12 11.63
N SER A 47 7.66 -4.76 10.46
CA SER A 47 8.78 -5.31 9.68
C SER A 47 9.50 -4.29 8.77
N GLY A 48 9.03 -3.05 8.71
CA GLY A 48 9.58 -1.99 7.87
C GLY A 48 9.00 -1.90 6.46
N VAL A 49 7.92 -2.62 6.16
CA VAL A 49 7.17 -2.52 4.89
C VAL A 49 6.15 -1.39 4.99
N THR A 50 6.22 -0.43 4.06
CA THR A 50 5.35 0.77 4.07
C THR A 50 4.38 0.83 2.89
N THR A 51 4.52 -0.10 1.92
CA THR A 51 3.66 -0.18 0.74
C THR A 51 3.24 -1.62 0.48
N LEU A 52 1.94 -1.82 0.30
CA LEU A 52 1.30 -3.13 0.08
C LEU A 52 0.58 -3.13 -1.27
N VAL A 53 1.02 -4.00 -2.17
CA VAL A 53 0.38 -4.22 -3.47
C VAL A 53 -0.13 -5.65 -3.52
N GLY A 54 -1.40 -5.82 -3.88
CA GLY A 54 -2.04 -7.14 -3.83
C GLY A 54 -3.54 -7.07 -4.01
N GLY A 55 -4.30 -8.06 -3.56
CA GLY A 55 -5.76 -8.05 -3.72
C GLY A 55 -6.46 -8.93 -2.70
N GLY A 56 -7.74 -8.65 -2.47
CA GLY A 56 -8.54 -9.41 -1.52
C GLY A 56 -9.79 -8.68 -1.05
N THR A 57 -10.65 -9.41 -0.35
CA THR A 57 -11.91 -8.90 0.20
C THR A 57 -12.15 -9.40 1.63
N GLY A 58 -11.07 -9.64 2.38
CA GLY A 58 -11.13 -10.30 3.68
C GLY A 58 -10.99 -11.82 3.59
N PRO A 59 -11.45 -12.59 4.60
CA PRO A 59 -11.18 -14.03 4.74
C PRO A 59 -12.08 -14.91 3.85
N ALA A 60 -12.29 -14.52 2.60
CA ALA A 60 -12.99 -15.31 1.60
C ALA A 60 -12.06 -16.34 0.95
N THR A 61 -12.59 -17.49 0.54
CA THR A 61 -11.82 -18.54 -0.14
C THR A 61 -11.05 -18.01 -1.36
N GLY A 62 -11.66 -17.09 -2.13
CA GLY A 62 -11.00 -16.46 -3.27
C GLY A 62 -9.76 -15.66 -2.87
N THR A 63 -9.85 -14.86 -1.81
CA THR A 63 -8.71 -14.07 -1.29
C THR A 63 -7.64 -14.95 -0.66
N ALA A 64 -8.03 -16.02 0.05
CA ALA A 64 -7.07 -16.97 0.60
C ALA A 64 -6.25 -17.69 -0.48
N ALA A 65 -6.79 -17.81 -1.70
CA ALA A 65 -6.12 -18.46 -2.83
C ALA A 65 -5.46 -17.49 -3.81
N THR A 66 -5.96 -16.26 -3.95
CA THR A 66 -5.57 -15.32 -5.01
C THR A 66 -5.49 -13.89 -4.49
N THR A 67 -4.52 -13.12 -4.99
CA THR A 67 -4.36 -11.68 -4.74
C THR A 67 -5.31 -10.85 -5.61
N CYS A 68 -6.61 -11.14 -5.56
CA CYS A 68 -7.61 -10.47 -6.39
C CYS A 68 -8.69 -9.80 -5.54
N THR A 69 -8.95 -8.52 -5.85
CA THR A 69 -10.13 -7.77 -5.42
C THR A 69 -11.14 -7.76 -6.58
N PRO A 70 -12.12 -8.68 -6.61
CA PRO A 70 -12.92 -8.93 -7.81
C PRO A 70 -14.06 -7.92 -7.98
N GLY A 71 -14.02 -7.16 -9.06
CA GLY A 71 -15.13 -6.32 -9.53
C GLY A 71 -15.21 -4.93 -8.89
N PRO A 72 -15.95 -4.00 -9.52
CA PRO A 72 -16.01 -2.59 -9.09
C PRO A 72 -16.50 -2.38 -7.66
N TRP A 73 -17.47 -3.18 -7.21
CA TRP A 73 -18.06 -3.01 -5.87
C TRP A 73 -17.03 -3.31 -4.77
N HIS A 74 -16.30 -4.41 -4.89
CA HIS A 74 -15.27 -4.78 -3.91
C HIS A 74 -14.10 -3.80 -3.93
N LEU A 75 -13.66 -3.36 -5.12
CA LEU A 75 -12.64 -2.32 -5.24
C LEU A 75 -13.04 -1.05 -4.50
N ALA A 76 -14.26 -0.54 -4.71
CA ALA A 76 -14.76 0.63 -4.00
C ALA A 76 -14.79 0.44 -2.48
N ARG A 77 -15.19 -0.74 -1.98
CA ARG A 77 -15.19 -1.03 -0.53
C ARG A 77 -13.78 -1.14 0.04
N MET A 78 -12.86 -1.77 -0.68
CA MET A 78 -11.48 -1.95 -0.22
C MET A 78 -10.70 -0.64 -0.23
N LEU A 79 -10.93 0.23 -1.23
CA LEU A 79 -10.39 1.60 -1.25
C LEU A 79 -10.88 2.41 -0.05
N GLN A 80 -12.16 2.33 0.29
CA GLN A 80 -12.70 2.96 1.50
C GLN A 80 -12.13 2.36 2.78
N ALA A 81 -11.97 1.03 2.85
CA ALA A 81 -11.37 0.37 4.02
C ALA A 81 -9.87 0.68 4.17
N ALA A 82 -9.20 1.05 3.08
CA ALA A 82 -7.82 1.52 3.11
C ALA A 82 -7.69 2.93 3.70
N GLU A 83 -8.76 3.73 3.70
CA GLU A 83 -8.76 5.04 4.35
C GLU A 83 -8.56 4.89 5.86
N GLY A 84 -7.45 5.43 6.36
CA GLY A 84 -7.08 5.37 7.77
C GLY A 84 -5.97 4.36 8.11
N LEU A 85 -5.51 3.58 7.13
CA LEU A 85 -4.36 2.69 7.32
C LEU A 85 -3.03 3.44 7.10
N PRO A 86 -2.02 3.26 7.96
CA PRO A 86 -0.73 3.97 7.85
C PRO A 86 0.25 3.34 6.84
N VAL A 87 -0.26 2.85 5.70
CA VAL A 87 0.53 2.30 4.59
C VAL A 87 -0.01 2.79 3.25
N ASN A 88 0.84 2.80 2.22
CA ASN A 88 0.38 2.94 0.85
C ASN A 88 -0.22 1.61 0.38
N ILE A 89 -1.36 1.64 -0.31
CA ILE A 89 -2.02 0.42 -0.82
C ILE A 89 -2.38 0.57 -2.30
N ALA A 90 -2.14 -0.49 -3.07
CA ALA A 90 -2.67 -0.65 -4.42
C ALA A 90 -3.36 -2.03 -4.57
N PHE A 91 -4.55 -2.03 -5.17
CA PHE A 91 -5.37 -3.24 -5.31
C PHE A 91 -5.33 -3.81 -6.73
N ALA A 92 -5.08 -5.11 -6.85
CA ALA A 92 -5.13 -5.86 -8.09
C ALA A 92 -6.54 -6.43 -8.33
N GLY A 93 -7.04 -6.30 -9.56
CA GLY A 93 -8.29 -6.94 -10.00
C GLY A 93 -8.11 -8.43 -10.31
N LYS A 94 -9.21 -9.11 -10.65
CA LYS A 94 -9.15 -10.50 -11.14
C LYS A 94 -8.85 -10.54 -12.64
N GLY A 95 -7.63 -10.90 -13.02
CA GLY A 95 -7.22 -10.94 -14.43
C GLY A 95 -7.83 -12.06 -15.27
N ASN A 96 -8.46 -13.06 -14.65
CA ASN A 96 -9.00 -14.23 -15.35
C ASN A 96 -10.36 -13.92 -16.00
N ALA A 97 -10.34 -13.37 -17.21
CA ALA A 97 -11.52 -13.18 -18.05
C ALA A 97 -11.17 -13.38 -19.53
N SER A 98 -12.14 -13.87 -20.32
CA SER A 98 -11.98 -14.00 -21.78
C SER A 98 -12.56 -12.81 -22.56
N GLN A 99 -13.22 -11.89 -21.87
CA GLN A 99 -13.77 -10.66 -22.45
C GLN A 99 -13.09 -9.44 -21.81
N PRO A 100 -12.55 -8.48 -22.60
CA PRO A 100 -11.80 -7.35 -22.06
C PRO A 100 -12.66 -6.41 -21.20
N GLN A 101 -13.95 -6.30 -21.47
CA GLN A 101 -14.86 -5.40 -20.75
C GLN A 101 -14.89 -5.67 -19.25
N ALA A 102 -14.80 -6.95 -18.85
CA ALA A 102 -14.74 -7.36 -17.45
C ALA A 102 -13.46 -6.89 -16.75
N LEU A 103 -12.34 -6.75 -17.49
CA LEU A 103 -11.08 -6.23 -16.96
C LEU A 103 -11.09 -4.70 -16.90
N GLU A 104 -11.59 -4.06 -17.96
CA GLU A 104 -11.69 -2.61 -18.06
C GLU A 104 -12.52 -1.99 -16.93
N GLU A 105 -13.63 -2.63 -16.53
CA GLU A 105 -14.45 -2.12 -15.42
C GLU A 105 -13.70 -2.13 -14.09
N MET A 106 -12.83 -3.12 -13.84
CA MET A 106 -12.02 -3.18 -12.62
C MET A 106 -10.93 -2.12 -12.62
N VAL A 107 -10.23 -1.94 -13.75
CA VAL A 107 -9.22 -0.86 -13.89
C VAL A 107 -9.88 0.50 -13.66
N ARG A 108 -11.04 0.76 -14.27
CA ARG A 108 -11.80 2.01 -14.06
C ARG A 108 -12.28 2.20 -12.62
N ALA A 109 -12.49 1.11 -11.89
CA ALA A 109 -12.90 1.13 -10.48
C ALA A 109 -11.73 1.28 -9.49
N GLY A 110 -10.49 1.37 -9.97
CA GLY A 110 -9.31 1.61 -9.14
C GLY A 110 -8.38 0.41 -8.96
N ALA A 111 -8.53 -0.66 -9.76
CA ALA A 111 -7.47 -1.66 -9.85
C ALA A 111 -6.20 -1.04 -10.45
N SER A 112 -5.03 -1.37 -9.89
CA SER A 112 -3.71 -0.82 -10.23
C SER A 112 -2.80 -1.83 -10.90
#